data_AF-A0A444ZFL1-F1
#
_entry.id   AF-A0A444ZFL1-F1
#
_cell.length_a   1.000
_cell.length_b   1.000
_cell.length_c   1.000
_cell.angle_alpha   90.00
_cell.angle_beta   90.00
_cell.angle_gamma   90.00
#
_symmetry.space_group_name_H-M   'P 1'
#
loop_
_entity.id
_entity.type
_entity.pdbx_description
1 polymer ?
#
loop_
_entity_poly.entity_id
_entity_poly.type
_entity_poly.pdbx_seq_one_letter_code
_entity_poly.pdbx_strand_id
1 'polypeptide(L)'
;MPEHCKTTRLGRRIGEMMGKVMDVEIFSMRSKEEKILKIQVLMDITKSLKRKLKISGSNSKVTDLHLKYERIGNFCYCCGSIGHEVRACNTHLEQIAKGEAKEEEWGVWLRADQFGWRLENQKENKNSNCPNIVREGEKKQRKPTPVSLIKSFASLSV
;
A
#
# COMPACT_ATOMS: atom_id res chain seq x y z
N MET A 1 3.40 9.82 5.20
CA MET A 1 3.67 9.55 6.63
C MET A 1 5.17 9.70 6.88
N PRO A 2 5.61 10.43 7.93
CA PRO A 2 7.03 10.58 8.25
C PRO A 2 7.73 9.23 8.45
N GLU A 3 9.02 9.12 8.10
CA GLU A 3 9.78 7.86 8.15
C GLU A 3 9.81 7.25 9.57
N HIS A 4 10.05 8.07 10.59
CA HIS A 4 10.08 7.63 11.99
C HIS A 4 8.73 7.10 12.51
N CYS A 5 7.61 7.42 11.83
CA CYS A 5 6.30 6.89 12.17
C CYS A 5 6.01 5.52 11.53
N LYS A 6 6.81 5.08 10.55
CA LYS A 6 6.62 3.82 9.81
C LYS A 6 7.07 2.62 10.63
N THR A 7 6.34 2.34 11.70
CA THR A 7 6.55 1.20 12.58
C THR A 7 5.39 0.22 12.47
N THR A 8 5.67 -1.07 12.64
CA THR A 8 4.63 -2.12 12.67
C THR A 8 3.64 -1.89 13.82
N ARG A 9 4.11 -1.36 14.95
CA ARG A 9 3.27 -1.00 16.11
C ARG A 9 2.24 0.07 15.75
N LEU A 10 2.67 1.16 15.11
CA LEU A 10 1.73 2.21 14.68
C LEU A 10 0.80 1.68 13.58
N GLY A 11 1.34 0.89 12.65
CA GLY A 11 0.53 0.27 11.59
C GLY A 11 -0.58 -0.62 12.12
N ARG A 12 -0.31 -1.40 13.16
CA ARG A 12 -1.34 -2.22 13.82
C ARG A 12 -2.45 -1.35 14.40
N ARG A 13 -2.12 -0.30 15.16
CA ARG A 13 -3.11 0.64 15.72
C ARG A 13 -3.95 1.32 14.64
N ILE A 14 -3.31 1.74 13.54
CA ILE A 14 -4.00 2.32 12.39
C ILE A 14 -4.96 1.30 11.77
N GLY A 15 -4.50 0.06 11.58
CA GLY A 15 -5.31 -1.02 11.02
C GLY A 15 -6.52 -1.38 11.88
N GLU A 16 -6.38 -1.35 13.21
CA GLU A 16 -7.48 -1.61 14.16
C GLU A 16 -8.61 -0.57 14.04
N MET A 17 -8.29 0.67 13.66
CA MET A 17 -9.30 1.69 13.34
C MET A 17 -10.08 1.40 12.05
N MET A 18 -9.58 0.50 11.21
CA MET A 18 -10.19 0.10 9.95
C MET A 18 -10.97 -1.22 10.06
N GLY A 19 -10.51 -2.15 10.88
CA GLY A 19 -11.07 -3.49 11.02
C GLY A 19 -10.10 -4.44 11.74
N LYS A 20 -10.28 -5.75 11.56
CA LYS A 20 -9.40 -6.74 12.20
C LYS A 20 -8.09 -6.85 11.42
N VAL A 21 -6.97 -6.52 12.07
CA VAL A 21 -5.63 -6.57 11.45
C VAL A 21 -5.16 -8.01 11.29
N MET A 22 -4.83 -8.40 10.06
CA MET A 22 -4.27 -9.70 9.71
C MET A 22 -2.75 -9.66 9.67
N ASP A 23 -2.19 -8.61 9.06
CA ASP A 23 -0.74 -8.48 8.92
C ASP A 23 -0.32 -7.01 8.83
N VAL A 24 0.92 -6.72 9.23
CA VAL A 24 1.51 -5.38 9.16
C VAL A 24 2.97 -5.51 8.75
N GLU A 25 3.31 -4.90 7.62
CA GLU A 25 4.61 -5.07 7.00
C GLU A 25 5.15 -3.75 6.48
N ILE A 26 6.48 -3.62 6.49
CA ILE A 26 7.18 -2.46 5.96
C ILE A 26 7.82 -2.88 4.64
N PHE A 27 7.61 -2.08 3.60
CA PHE A 27 8.16 -2.31 2.27
C PHE A 27 9.15 -1.21 1.92
N SER A 28 10.21 -1.56 1.21
CA SER A 28 11.09 -0.57 0.56
C SER A 28 10.62 -0.34 -0.86
N MET A 29 10.47 0.92 -1.24
CA MET A 29 10.15 1.30 -2.61
C MET A 29 11.39 1.24 -3.51
N ARG A 30 11.20 1.00 -4.81
CA ARG A 30 12.28 0.92 -5.80
C ARG A 30 12.88 2.29 -6.16
N SER A 31 12.07 3.34 -6.12
CA SER A 31 12.36 4.61 -6.77
C SER A 31 12.88 5.70 -5.83
N LYS A 32 12.75 5.50 -4.52
CA LYS A 32 13.23 6.39 -3.47
C LYS A 32 13.55 5.52 -2.27
N GLU A 33 14.53 5.89 -1.44
CA GLU A 33 14.80 5.28 -0.12
C GLU A 33 13.63 5.53 0.87
N GLU A 34 12.39 5.43 0.39
CA GLU A 34 11.17 5.62 1.14
C GLU A 34 10.58 4.25 1.48
N LYS A 35 10.42 4.02 2.78
CA LYS A 35 9.64 2.87 3.23
C LYS A 35 8.15 3.16 3.10
N ILE A 36 7.34 2.15 2.94
CA ILE A 36 5.88 2.25 3.05
C ILE A 36 5.38 1.20 4.02
N LEU A 37 4.24 1.46 4.62
CA LEU A 37 3.59 0.54 5.54
C LEU A 37 2.39 -0.08 4.85
N LYS A 38 2.39 -1.40 4.69
CA LYS A 38 1.25 -2.16 4.19
C LYS A 38 0.58 -2.86 5.35
N ILE A 39 -0.74 -2.70 5.44
CA ILE A 39 -1.56 -3.26 6.51
C ILE A 39 -2.63 -4.10 5.83
N GLN A 40 -2.66 -5.40 6.13
CA GLN A 40 -3.75 -6.27 5.70
C GLN A 40 -4.84 -6.25 6.77
N VAL A 41 -6.04 -5.83 6.39
CA VAL A 41 -7.18 -5.68 7.30
C VAL A 41 -8.37 -6.45 6.75
N LEU A 42 -9.03 -7.24 7.60
CA LEU A 42 -10.37 -7.73 7.35
C LEU A 42 -11.34 -6.58 7.66
N MET A 43 -11.93 -6.01 6.60
CA MET A 43 -12.80 -4.85 6.67
C MET A 43 -14.22 -5.16 6.20
N ASP A 44 -15.18 -4.39 6.72
CA ASP A 44 -16.57 -4.45 6.32
C ASP A 44 -16.77 -3.68 5.01
N ILE A 45 -17.03 -4.40 3.92
CA ILE A 45 -17.19 -3.84 2.57
C ILE A 45 -18.54 -3.16 2.33
N THR A 46 -19.48 -3.30 3.27
CA THR A 46 -20.78 -2.62 3.19
C THR A 46 -20.67 -1.13 3.52
N LYS A 47 -19.54 -0.72 4.11
CA LYS A 47 -19.23 0.67 4.46
C LYS A 47 -18.38 1.31 3.38
N SER A 48 -18.60 2.62 3.18
CA SER A 48 -17.76 3.42 2.29
C SER A 48 -16.29 3.39 2.71
N LEU A 49 -15.42 3.45 1.71
CA LEU A 49 -13.98 3.52 1.93
C LEU A 49 -13.59 4.79 2.67
N LYS A 50 -12.71 4.65 3.67
CA LYS A 50 -12.10 5.80 4.33
C LYS A 50 -11.03 6.40 3.44
N ARG A 51 -11.03 7.72 3.29
CA ARG A 51 -10.09 8.46 2.45
C ARG A 51 -8.80 8.83 3.16
N LYS A 52 -8.95 9.20 4.43
CA LYS A 52 -7.86 9.60 5.30
C LYS A 52 -8.16 9.22 6.75
N LEU A 53 -7.11 9.10 7.55
CA LEU A 53 -7.17 8.94 8.99
C LEU A 53 -6.41 10.08 9.66
N LYS A 54 -6.86 10.49 10.84
CA LYS A 54 -6.15 11.46 11.67
C LYS A 54 -5.43 10.72 12.77
N ILE A 55 -4.12 10.92 12.90
CA ILE A 55 -3.34 10.42 14.02
C ILE A 55 -2.80 11.59 14.84
N SER A 56 -2.77 11.45 16.16
CA SER A 56 -2.16 12.43 17.05
C SER A 56 -0.82 11.90 17.55
N GLY A 57 0.23 12.70 17.40
CA GLY A 57 1.54 12.43 17.99
C GLY A 57 1.60 12.77 19.48
N SER A 58 2.73 12.45 20.11
CA SER A 58 3.00 12.78 21.52
C SER A 58 3.05 14.29 21.80
N ASN A 59 3.32 15.10 20.78
CA ASN A 59 3.31 16.55 20.81
C ASN A 59 1.92 17.16 20.50
N SER A 60 0.85 16.36 20.57
CA SER A 60 -0.53 16.75 20.21
C SER A 60 -0.70 17.23 18.76
N LYS A 61 0.31 17.05 17.90
CA LYS A 61 0.22 17.41 16.49
C LYS A 61 -0.60 16.36 15.76
N VAL A 62 -1.70 16.80 15.17
CA VAL A 62 -2.54 15.97 14.31
C VAL A 62 -1.90 15.87 12.92
N THR A 63 -1.74 14.65 12.43
CA THR A 63 -1.26 14.36 11.08
C THR A 63 -2.33 13.60 10.31
N ASP A 64 -2.69 14.11 9.13
CA ASP A 64 -3.57 13.43 8.20
C ASP A 64 -2.77 12.34 7.45
N LEU A 65 -3.26 11.11 7.50
CA LEU A 65 -2.78 9.96 6.75
C LEU A 65 -3.73 9.68 5.60
N HIS A 66 -3.27 9.91 4.37
CA HIS A 66 -4.03 9.51 3.19
C HIS A 66 -3.93 8.00 2.97
N LEU A 67 -5.08 7.36 2.79
CA LEU A 67 -5.17 5.92 2.61
C LEU A 67 -5.07 5.56 1.13
N LYS A 68 -4.46 4.41 0.87
CA LYS A 68 -4.40 3.75 -0.43
C LYS A 68 -4.78 2.28 -0.24
N TYR A 69 -5.60 1.74 -1.13
CA TYR A 69 -6.14 0.39 -1.05
C TYR A 69 -5.53 -0.47 -2.16
N GLU A 70 -5.06 -1.65 -1.77
CA GLU A 70 -4.65 -2.71 -2.70
C GLU A 70 -5.80 -3.68 -2.91
N ARG A 71 -5.90 -4.25 -4.11
CA ARG A 71 -6.86 -5.33 -4.44
C ARG A 71 -8.32 -4.98 -4.18
N ILE A 72 -8.67 -3.71 -4.26
CA ILE A 72 -10.05 -3.27 -4.14
C ILE A 72 -10.79 -3.42 -5.48
N GLY A 73 -12.02 -3.94 -5.44
CA GLY A 73 -12.90 -4.03 -6.60
C GLY A 73 -13.36 -2.66 -7.11
N ASN A 74 -14.38 -2.66 -7.96
CA ASN A 74 -15.02 -1.42 -8.40
C ASN A 74 -15.73 -0.76 -7.21
N PHE A 75 -15.52 0.54 -7.05
CA PHE A 75 -16.17 1.35 -6.01
C PHE A 75 -16.68 2.64 -6.61
N CYS A 76 -17.72 3.19 -6.00
CA CYS A 76 -18.40 4.38 -6.46
C CYS A 76 -17.62 5.65 -6.09
N TYR A 77 -17.38 6.53 -7.06
CA TYR A 77 -16.65 7.79 -6.82
C TYR A 77 -17.50 8.87 -6.12
N CYS A 78 -18.83 8.72 -6.13
CA CYS A 78 -19.75 9.59 -5.41
C CYS A 78 -19.85 9.23 -3.91
N CYS A 79 -20.05 7.95 -3.56
CA CYS A 79 -20.34 7.55 -2.17
C CYS A 79 -19.26 6.67 -1.52
N GLY A 80 -18.24 6.25 -2.28
CA GLY A 80 -17.12 5.44 -1.76
C GLY A 80 -17.44 3.97 -1.48
N SER A 81 -18.65 3.50 -1.76
CA SER A 81 -19.06 2.11 -1.51
C SER A 81 -18.57 1.18 -2.61
N ILE A 82 -18.24 -0.06 -2.26
CA ILE A 82 -17.81 -1.10 -3.21
C ILE A 82 -19.05 -1.72 -3.88
N GLY A 83 -18.94 -2.05 -5.17
CA GLY A 83 -19.91 -2.89 -5.88
C GLY A 83 -20.84 -2.17 -6.87
N HIS A 84 -20.77 -0.84 -6.97
CA HIS A 84 -21.51 -0.10 -7.99
C HIS A 84 -20.72 1.11 -8.52
N GLU A 85 -21.13 1.60 -9.68
CA GLU A 85 -20.61 2.82 -10.30
C GLU A 85 -21.50 4.02 -10.00
N VAL A 86 -20.99 5.23 -10.22
CA VAL A 86 -21.70 6.51 -9.99
C VAL A 86 -23.10 6.53 -10.64
N ARG A 87 -23.24 5.96 -11.84
CA ARG A 87 -24.50 5.90 -12.60
C ARG A 87 -25.61 5.09 -11.90
N ALA A 88 -25.23 4.13 -11.06
CA ALA A 88 -26.14 3.29 -10.28
C ALA A 88 -26.14 3.64 -8.78
N CYS A 89 -25.57 4.79 -8.40
CA CYS A 89 -25.50 5.24 -7.02
C CYS A 89 -26.77 6.00 -6.63
N ASN A 90 -27.57 5.47 -5.70
CA ASN A 90 -28.78 6.13 -5.21
C ASN A 90 -28.48 7.53 -4.65
N THR A 91 -27.40 7.69 -3.89
CA THR A 91 -26.98 8.99 -3.35
C THR A 91 -26.71 10.01 -4.47
N HIS A 92 -26.12 9.58 -5.58
CA HIS A 92 -25.85 10.45 -6.72
C HIS A 92 -27.14 10.83 -7.46
N LEU A 93 -28.05 9.87 -7.63
CA LEU A 93 -29.36 10.12 -8.26
C LEU A 93 -30.20 11.10 -7.44
N GLU A 94 -30.21 10.97 -6.12
CA GLU A 94 -30.89 11.91 -5.21
C GLU A 94 -30.29 13.31 -5.26
N GLN A 95 -28.96 13.43 -5.36
CA GLN A 95 -28.27 14.72 -5.51
C GLN A 95 -28.66 15.41 -6.82
N ILE A 96 -28.65 14.68 -7.93
CA ILE A 96 -29.10 15.21 -9.23
C ILE A 96 -30.56 15.68 -9.16
N ALA A 97 -31.44 14.89 -8.54
CA ALA A 97 -32.85 15.24 -8.41
C ALA A 97 -33.06 16.53 -7.59
N LYS A 98 -32.16 16.83 -6.65
CA LYS A 98 -32.17 18.06 -5.84
C LYS A 98 -31.46 19.25 -6.52
N GLY A 99 -30.86 19.06 -7.69
CA GLY A 99 -30.04 20.07 -8.35
C GLY A 99 -28.70 20.32 -7.65
N GLU A 100 -28.26 19.39 -6.80
CA GLU A 100 -26.98 19.48 -6.09
C GLU A 100 -25.88 18.79 -6.92
N ALA A 101 -24.95 19.57 -7.47
CA ALA A 101 -23.73 19.02 -8.04
C ALA A 101 -22.69 18.87 -6.94
N LYS A 102 -22.50 17.65 -6.43
CA LYS A 102 -21.40 17.36 -5.50
C LYS A 102 -20.21 16.82 -6.29
N GLU A 103 -19.02 17.37 -6.02
CA GLU A 103 -17.79 16.82 -6.58
C GLU A 103 -17.57 15.38 -6.11
N GLU A 104 -16.97 14.56 -6.97
CA GLU A 104 -16.56 13.21 -6.65
C GLU A 104 -15.56 13.23 -5.49
N GLU A 105 -16.02 12.86 -4.29
CA GLU A 105 -15.18 12.88 -3.09
C GLU A 105 -14.17 11.72 -3.05
N TRP A 106 -14.40 10.67 -3.85
CA TRP A 106 -13.52 9.51 -4.03
C TRP A 106 -13.01 9.48 -5.46
N GLY A 107 -11.89 8.77 -5.71
CA GLY A 107 -11.38 8.62 -7.06
C GLY A 107 -10.26 7.61 -7.20
N VAL A 108 -9.71 7.50 -8.41
CA VAL A 108 -8.62 6.56 -8.77
C VAL A 108 -7.43 6.68 -7.81
N TRP A 109 -7.19 7.87 -7.26
CA TRP A 109 -6.15 8.13 -6.29
C TRP A 109 -6.28 7.34 -4.99
N LEU A 110 -7.39 6.64 -4.70
CA LEU A 110 -7.48 5.69 -3.59
C LEU A 110 -6.85 4.33 -3.88
N ARG A 111 -6.63 4.00 -5.15
CA ARG A 111 -5.96 2.75 -5.52
C ARG A 111 -4.46 2.90 -5.27
N ALA A 112 -3.87 1.89 -4.66
CA ALA A 112 -2.43 1.80 -4.50
C ALA A 112 -1.79 1.46 -5.86
N ASP A 113 -0.83 2.28 -6.27
CA ASP A 113 0.01 2.15 -7.47
C ASP A 113 1.46 1.79 -7.13
N GLN A 114 1.75 1.57 -5.85
CA GLN A 114 3.10 1.44 -5.30
C GLN A 114 3.57 -0.02 -5.25
N PHE A 115 4.64 -0.30 -5.97
CA PHE A 115 5.32 -1.59 -5.96
C PHE A 115 6.66 -1.49 -5.24
N GLY A 116 6.86 -2.35 -4.25
CA GLY A 116 8.07 -2.40 -3.44
C GLY A 116 8.36 -3.83 -2.99
N TRP A 117 9.49 -4.00 -2.33
CA TRP A 117 9.90 -5.29 -1.75
C TRP A 117 9.66 -5.28 -0.26
N ARG A 118 9.18 -6.41 0.28
CA ARG A 118 9.03 -6.59 1.72
C ARG A 118 10.41 -6.43 2.38
N LEU A 119 10.50 -5.57 3.38
CA LEU A 119 11.66 -5.55 4.26
C LEU A 119 11.45 -6.63 5.30
N GLU A 120 12.34 -7.62 5.28
CA GLU A 120 12.36 -8.66 6.30
C GLU A 120 12.80 -8.00 7.61
N ASN A 121 11.86 -7.81 8.53
CA ASN A 121 12.23 -7.62 9.92
C ASN A 121 12.90 -8.91 10.34
N GLN A 122 14.09 -8.83 10.94
CA GLN A 122 14.66 -9.97 11.67
C GLN A 122 13.55 -10.47 12.59
N LYS A 123 12.95 -11.61 12.25
CA LYS A 123 12.14 -12.34 13.22
C LYS A 123 13.10 -12.56 14.37
N GLU A 124 12.76 -12.11 15.56
CA GLU A 124 13.46 -12.52 16.77
C GLU A 124 13.32 -14.06 16.83
N ASN A 125 14.30 -14.75 16.25
CA ASN A 125 14.41 -16.19 16.33
C ASN A 125 14.77 -16.50 17.78
N LYS A 126 13.77 -16.85 18.59
CA LYS A 126 13.96 -17.47 19.91
C LYS A 126 14.42 -18.93 19.75
N ASN A 127 15.50 -19.15 19.02
CA ASN A 127 16.21 -20.43 19.01
C ASN A 127 17.70 -20.16 19.19
N SER A 128 18.14 -20.24 20.45
CA SER A 128 19.54 -20.28 20.84
C SER A 128 20.10 -21.66 20.48
N ASN A 129 20.63 -21.80 19.27
CA ASN A 129 21.79 -22.64 18.93
C ASN A 129 21.98 -22.67 17.41
N CYS A 130 22.87 -21.83 16.89
CA CYS A 130 23.73 -22.13 15.74
C CYS A 130 24.90 -21.13 15.67
N PRO A 131 26.11 -21.54 15.25
CA PRO A 131 27.32 -20.73 15.38
C PRO A 131 27.35 -19.56 14.38
N ASN A 132 27.94 -18.45 14.81
CA ASN A 132 28.14 -17.24 14.03
C ASN A 132 28.95 -17.53 12.75
N ILE A 133 28.29 -17.51 11.59
CA ILE A 133 28.97 -17.33 10.30
C ILE A 133 28.89 -15.83 9.97
N VAL A 134 30.03 -15.16 10.12
CA VAL A 134 30.27 -13.80 9.62
C VAL A 134 30.01 -13.82 8.11
N ARG A 135 29.02 -13.07 7.63
CA ARG A 135 28.80 -12.87 6.19
C ARG A 135 29.46 -11.57 5.76
N GLU A 136 30.70 -11.70 5.31
CA GLU A 136 31.38 -10.69 4.50
C GLU A 136 30.57 -10.43 3.21
N GLY A 137 30.55 -9.18 2.78
CA GLY A 137 29.71 -8.70 1.69
C GLY A 137 30.01 -9.39 0.35
N GLU A 138 29.13 -10.28 -0.08
CA GLU A 138 29.15 -10.82 -1.44
C GLU A 138 28.57 -9.78 -2.42
N LYS A 139 29.45 -9.06 -3.12
CA LYS A 139 29.09 -8.40 -4.39
C LYS A 139 28.64 -9.50 -5.36
N LYS A 140 27.34 -9.58 -5.66
CA LYS A 140 26.83 -10.47 -6.72
C LYS A 140 27.53 -10.16 -8.05
N GLN A 141 28.52 -10.97 -8.42
CA GLN A 141 29.10 -10.94 -9.76
C GLN A 141 27.98 -11.28 -10.75
N ARG A 142 27.60 -10.30 -11.58
CA ARG A 142 26.63 -10.54 -12.66
C ARG A 142 27.31 -11.42 -13.69
N LYS A 143 26.75 -12.60 -13.95
CA LYS A 143 27.24 -13.49 -15.02
C LYS A 143 27.06 -12.78 -16.36
N PRO A 144 28.07 -12.82 -17.27
CA PRO A 144 27.97 -12.17 -18.56
C PRO A 144 26.83 -12.78 -19.39
N THR A 145 26.14 -11.93 -20.15
CA THR A 145 25.08 -12.38 -21.06
C THR A 145 25.67 -13.38 -22.07
N PRO A 146 25.06 -14.55 -22.26
CA PRO A 146 25.54 -15.53 -23.24
C PRO A 146 25.65 -14.90 -24.63
N VAL A 147 26.75 -15.17 -25.33
CA VAL A 147 27.03 -14.61 -26.66
C VAL A 147 25.93 -14.99 -27.68
N SER A 148 25.26 -16.13 -27.48
CA SER A 148 24.11 -16.55 -28.27
C SER A 148 22.94 -15.57 -28.20
N LEU A 149 22.67 -15.01 -27.02
CA LEU A 149 21.63 -14.00 -26.79
C LEU A 149 21.99 -12.66 -27.46
N ILE A 150 23.26 -12.26 -27.40
CA ILE A 150 23.71 -11.01 -28.05
C ILE A 150 23.54 -11.11 -29.57
N LYS A 151 23.89 -12.27 -30.16
CA LYS A 151 23.77 -12.52 -31.60
C LYS A 151 22.31 -12.56 -32.07
N SER A 152 21.41 -13.15 -31.29
CA SER A 152 19.99 -13.21 -31.66
C SER A 152 19.33 -11.83 -31.73
N PHE A 153 19.76 -10.87 -30.91
CA PHE A 153 19.23 -9.51 -30.98
C PHE A 153 19.80 -8.71 -32.14
N ALA A 154 21.07 -8.92 -32.50
CA ALA A 154 21.69 -8.26 -33.64
C ALA A 154 21.05 -8.67 -34.99
N SER A 155 20.54 -9.89 -35.09
CA SER A 155 19.85 -10.41 -36.29
C SER A 155 18.39 -9.97 -36.42
N LEU A 156 17.82 -9.29 -35.42
CA LEU A 156 16.43 -8.83 -35.41
C LEU A 156 16.28 -7.34 -35.72
N SER A 157 17.38 -6.63 -35.93
CA SER A 157 17.39 -5.24 -36.39
C SER A 157 17.19 -5.20 -37.92
N VAL A 158 15.99 -4.80 -38.35
CA VAL A 158 15.67 -4.38 -39.73
C VAL A 158 15.95 -2.89 -39.88
#